data_AF-A0A3N0ZFN1-F1
#
_entry.id   AF-A0A3N0ZFN1-F1
#
_cell.length_a   1.000
_cell.length_b   1.000
_cell.length_c   1.000
_cell.angle_alpha   90.00
_cell.angle_beta   90.00
_cell.angle_gamma   90.00
#
_symmetry.space_group_name_H-M   'P 1'
#
loop_
_entity.id
_entity.type
_entity.pdbx_description
1 polymer ?
#
loop_
_entity_poly.entity_id
_entity_poly.type
_entity_poly.pdbx_seq_one_letter_code
_entity_poly.pdbx_strand_id
1 'polypeptide(L)'
;MKKKLFFIASLILFLSLISCSSLKRTDDALRIKPDSAYKYTNYPFNKDIVRNGNTLRGMVLRLETLMSPDSCTPKRTPNFKSENRVVFLDTKSPNLKFVEYIPFEDVDFIGPKFNQPINTIEDYNYPLEPKKFRYVPWDTIKVECNECNCTKFSLSLRLGLPKIPCLFCPTCPTKICKPYFVELRGGYSTYRDKISPQETIWKDGFFGEVAGGIRFGNRKQFGIGLMLSTGLPIYNSFTGEELRRPLALLHFRWDPLKACVKPREKTQPIRVREGPKPCNCPDEESETSEKASTSLKI
;
A
#
# COMPACT_ATOMS: atom_id res chain seq x y z
N MET A 1 -16.87 36.08 -25.37
CA MET A 1 -16.57 34.94 -24.46
C MET A 1 -15.46 34.01 -24.98
N LYS A 2 -15.42 33.65 -26.27
CA LYS A 2 -14.41 32.72 -26.84
C LYS A 2 -12.93 33.12 -26.60
N LYS A 3 -12.58 34.42 -26.66
CA LYS A 3 -11.20 34.90 -26.42
C LYS A 3 -10.72 34.70 -24.97
N LYS A 4 -11.60 34.83 -23.97
CA LYS A 4 -11.27 34.59 -22.55
C LYS A 4 -11.04 33.09 -22.29
N LEU A 5 -11.83 32.23 -22.93
CA LEU A 5 -11.68 30.77 -22.82
C LEU A 5 -10.35 30.28 -23.41
N PHE A 6 -9.94 30.84 -24.55
CA PHE A 6 -8.66 30.53 -25.19
C PHE A 6 -7.46 30.96 -24.34
N PHE A 7 -7.54 32.13 -23.71
CA PHE A 7 -6.49 32.63 -22.83
C PHE A 7 -6.34 31.77 -21.56
N ILE A 8 -7.46 31.35 -20.97
CA ILE A 8 -7.46 30.45 -19.80
C ILE A 8 -6.89 29.07 -20.18
N ALA A 9 -7.29 28.51 -21.32
CA ALA A 9 -6.77 27.23 -21.80
C ALA A 9 -5.25 27.28 -22.08
N SER A 10 -4.77 28.36 -22.69
CA SER A 10 -3.34 28.59 -22.93
C SER A 10 -2.55 28.73 -21.63
N LEU A 11 -3.09 29.46 -20.64
CA LEU A 11 -2.45 29.62 -19.33
C LEU A 11 -2.36 28.28 -18.57
N ILE A 12 -3.41 27.46 -18.61
CA ILE A 12 -3.42 26.12 -18.00
C ILE A 12 -2.39 25.21 -18.69
N LEU A 13 -2.30 25.25 -20.02
CA LEU A 13 -1.30 24.50 -20.77
C LEU A 13 0.13 24.95 -20.42
N PHE A 14 0.36 26.26 -20.31
CA PHE A 14 1.67 26.81 -19.94
C PHE A 14 2.07 26.44 -18.50
N LEU A 15 1.12 26.50 -17.55
CA LEU A 15 1.34 26.06 -16.17
C LEU A 15 1.62 24.55 -16.06
N SER A 16 1.04 23.74 -16.96
CA SER A 16 1.30 22.29 -17.00
C SER A 16 2.71 21.93 -17.51
N LEU A 17 3.35 22.82 -18.30
CA LEU A 17 4.70 22.62 -18.82
C LEU A 17 5.80 22.99 -17.80
N ILE A 18 5.50 23.85 -16.82
CA ILE A 18 6.50 24.34 -15.83
C ILE A 18 6.78 23.30 -14.72
N SER A 19 5.97 22.24 -14.60
CA SER A 19 6.10 21.26 -13.52
C SER A 19 7.03 20.07 -13.82
N CYS A 20 7.91 20.17 -14.82
CA CYS A 20 9.00 19.19 -15.02
C CYS A 20 10.20 19.52 -14.13
N SER A 21 10.01 19.41 -12.81
CA SER A 21 11.13 19.39 -11.86
C SER A 21 11.89 18.08 -12.06
N SER A 22 13.04 18.15 -12.74
CA SER A 22 13.98 17.01 -12.78
C SER A 22 14.54 16.80 -11.39
N LEU A 23 14.51 15.55 -10.92
CA LEU A 23 15.17 15.15 -9.67
C LEU A 23 16.65 15.58 -9.72
N LYS A 24 17.07 16.42 -8.75
CA LYS A 24 18.48 16.77 -8.59
C LYS A 24 19.24 15.52 -8.12
N ARG A 25 20.08 14.97 -8.99
CA ARG A 25 20.91 13.79 -8.69
C ARG A 25 22.21 14.20 -8.00
N THR A 26 22.64 13.41 -7.04
CA THR A 26 23.97 13.45 -6.43
C THR A 26 24.83 12.31 -6.97
N ASP A 27 26.15 12.43 -6.87
CA ASP A 27 27.13 11.43 -7.32
C ASP A 27 27.84 10.85 -6.08
N ASP A 28 27.09 10.10 -5.31
CA ASP A 28 27.53 9.45 -4.08
C ASP A 28 28.25 8.12 -4.39
N ALA A 29 29.21 7.76 -3.53
CA ALA A 29 29.87 6.46 -3.51
C ALA A 29 29.30 5.61 -2.36
N LEU A 30 28.69 4.47 -2.70
CA LEU A 30 28.23 3.48 -1.73
C LEU A 30 29.18 2.29 -1.73
N ARG A 31 29.95 2.14 -0.64
CA ARG A 31 30.85 1.00 -0.47
C ARG A 31 30.11 -0.24 -0.02
N ILE A 32 30.43 -1.36 -0.66
CA ILE A 32 29.92 -2.68 -0.31
C ILE A 32 31.06 -3.47 0.30
N LYS A 33 30.75 -4.28 1.32
CA LYS A 33 31.73 -5.14 1.94
C LYS A 33 32.27 -6.16 0.92
N PRO A 34 33.57 -6.51 0.97
CA PRO A 34 34.19 -7.39 -0.02
C PRO A 34 33.50 -8.76 -0.16
N ASP A 35 32.96 -9.31 0.94
CA ASP A 35 32.24 -10.58 0.99
C ASP A 35 30.87 -10.54 0.29
N SER A 36 30.27 -9.36 0.13
CA SER A 36 28.97 -9.17 -0.54
C SER A 36 29.06 -8.52 -1.92
N ALA A 37 30.24 -8.02 -2.32
CA ALA A 37 30.45 -7.29 -3.57
C ALA A 37 29.98 -8.05 -4.83
N TYR A 38 30.13 -9.39 -4.85
CA TYR A 38 29.72 -10.21 -5.98
C TYR A 38 28.22 -10.12 -6.30
N LYS A 39 27.38 -9.79 -5.32
CA LYS A 39 25.92 -9.64 -5.49
C LYS A 39 25.55 -8.43 -6.35
N TYR A 40 26.44 -7.43 -6.43
CA TYR A 40 26.17 -6.11 -7.01
C TYR A 40 26.99 -5.79 -8.26
N THR A 41 27.74 -6.77 -8.78
CA THR A 41 28.51 -6.61 -10.03
C THR A 41 27.63 -6.38 -11.24
N ASN A 42 26.39 -6.85 -11.21
CA ASN A 42 25.43 -6.63 -12.30
C ASN A 42 24.33 -5.68 -11.85
N TYR A 43 23.86 -4.84 -12.77
CA TYR A 43 22.71 -3.97 -12.51
C TYR A 43 21.40 -4.78 -12.47
N PRO A 44 20.58 -4.70 -11.40
CA PRO A 44 19.44 -5.60 -11.21
C PRO A 44 18.35 -5.42 -12.26
N PHE A 45 18.27 -4.24 -12.88
CA PHE A 45 17.22 -3.93 -13.87
C PHE A 45 17.69 -4.11 -15.33
N ASN A 46 18.99 -4.27 -15.56
CA ASN A 46 19.56 -4.67 -16.83
C ASN A 46 20.88 -5.40 -16.59
N LYS A 47 20.86 -6.73 -16.70
CA LYS A 47 22.00 -7.59 -16.37
C LYS A 47 23.19 -7.46 -17.33
N ASP A 48 23.01 -6.82 -18.48
CA ASP A 48 24.09 -6.57 -19.44
C ASP A 48 25.01 -5.43 -18.97
N ILE A 49 24.57 -4.64 -17.99
CA ILE A 49 25.36 -3.55 -17.41
C ILE A 49 26.17 -4.09 -16.23
N VAL A 50 27.48 -4.16 -16.43
CA VAL A 50 28.46 -4.52 -15.40
C VAL A 50 28.88 -3.26 -14.63
N ARG A 51 28.98 -3.41 -13.31
CA ARG A 51 29.31 -2.38 -12.31
C ARG A 51 30.44 -2.86 -11.40
N ASN A 52 31.08 -1.92 -10.71
CA ASN A 52 32.01 -2.28 -9.64
C ASN A 52 31.22 -2.67 -8.39
N GLY A 53 31.16 -3.98 -8.09
CA GLY A 53 30.44 -4.51 -6.93
C GLY A 53 30.96 -4.04 -5.56
N ASN A 54 32.21 -3.56 -5.47
CA ASN A 54 32.79 -3.04 -4.22
C ASN A 54 32.39 -1.59 -3.94
N THR A 55 32.08 -0.81 -4.97
CA THR A 55 31.74 0.61 -4.82
C THR A 55 30.75 0.99 -5.91
N LEU A 56 29.51 1.16 -5.49
CA LEU A 56 28.42 1.55 -6.37
C LEU A 56 28.40 3.07 -6.51
N ARG A 57 28.26 3.54 -7.75
CA ARG A 57 28.17 4.96 -8.11
C ARG A 57 26.73 5.33 -8.39
N GLY A 58 26.21 6.33 -7.70
CA GLY A 58 24.81 6.73 -7.85
C GLY A 58 24.38 7.72 -6.79
N MET A 59 23.10 7.71 -6.46
CA MET A 59 22.52 8.57 -5.43
C MET A 59 21.95 7.70 -4.30
N VAL A 60 22.44 7.91 -3.08
CA VAL A 60 21.79 7.36 -1.89
C VAL A 60 20.63 8.28 -1.52
N LEU A 61 19.40 7.80 -1.71
CA LEU A 61 18.20 8.60 -1.48
C LEU A 61 17.92 8.75 0.02
N ARG A 62 18.00 7.63 0.75
CA ARG A 62 17.77 7.55 2.18
C ARG A 62 18.27 6.22 2.74
N LEU A 63 18.43 6.19 4.05
CA LEU A 63 18.41 4.96 4.83
C LEU A 63 16.97 4.65 5.21
N GLU A 64 16.58 3.38 5.24
CA GLU A 64 15.27 3.00 5.74
C GLU A 64 15.28 1.76 6.62
N THR A 65 14.50 1.83 7.70
CA THR A 65 14.19 0.69 8.56
C THR A 65 12.76 0.27 8.27
N LEU A 66 12.59 -0.88 7.63
CA LEU A 66 11.30 -1.48 7.37
C LEU A 66 10.90 -2.36 8.55
N MET A 67 9.86 -1.98 9.28
CA MET A 67 9.28 -2.81 10.34
C MET A 67 8.10 -3.59 9.77
N SER A 68 8.30 -4.87 9.51
CA SER A 68 7.28 -5.77 8.97
C SER A 68 6.78 -6.73 10.04
N PRO A 69 5.46 -6.99 10.13
CA PRO A 69 4.92 -7.93 11.09
C PRO A 69 5.29 -9.37 10.68
N ASP A 70 5.67 -10.19 11.66
CA ASP A 70 6.00 -11.61 11.48
C ASP A 70 4.81 -12.43 10.97
N SER A 71 3.62 -12.10 11.45
CA SER A 71 2.37 -12.76 11.11
C SER A 71 1.20 -11.81 11.31
N CYS A 72 0.30 -11.74 10.34
CA CYS A 72 -0.96 -10.99 10.46
C CYS A 72 -2.11 -11.92 10.84
N THR A 73 -1.98 -12.56 12.01
CA THR A 73 -3.05 -13.40 12.56
C THR A 73 -4.03 -12.57 13.40
N PRO A 74 -5.35 -12.66 13.15
CA PRO A 74 -6.33 -11.90 13.92
C PRO A 74 -6.26 -12.30 15.40
N LYS A 75 -6.28 -11.30 16.30
CA LYS A 75 -6.22 -11.41 17.77
C LYS A 75 -4.85 -11.73 18.38
N ARG A 76 -3.78 -11.71 17.60
CA ARG A 76 -2.41 -11.72 18.11
C ARG A 76 -1.78 -10.35 17.85
N THR A 77 -1.10 -9.79 18.85
CA THR A 77 -0.20 -8.66 18.61
C THR A 77 0.98 -9.17 17.79
N PRO A 78 1.17 -8.68 16.53
CA PRO A 78 2.26 -9.15 15.70
C PRO A 78 3.60 -8.72 16.31
N ASN A 79 4.61 -9.58 16.25
CA ASN A 79 5.97 -9.15 16.50
C ASN A 79 6.49 -8.49 15.23
N PHE A 80 7.18 -7.35 15.37
CA PHE A 80 7.73 -6.66 14.21
C PHE A 80 9.17 -7.10 14.00
N LYS A 81 9.46 -7.62 12.81
CA LYS A 81 10.82 -7.82 12.31
C LYS A 81 11.27 -6.51 11.66
N SER A 82 12.40 -5.97 12.11
CA SER A 82 13.05 -4.83 11.47
C SER A 82 14.06 -5.28 10.44
N GLU A 83 14.03 -4.67 9.26
CA GLU A 83 15.01 -4.87 8.20
C GLU A 83 15.56 -3.50 7.79
N ASN A 84 16.88 -3.32 7.89
CA ASN A 84 17.55 -2.06 7.58
C ASN A 84 18.14 -2.14 6.17
N ARG A 85 17.87 -1.12 5.34
CA ARG A 85 18.34 -1.08 3.96
C ARG A 85 18.61 0.33 3.46
N VAL A 86 19.58 0.44 2.57
CA VAL A 86 19.92 1.65 1.83
C VAL A 86 19.06 1.70 0.57
N VAL A 87 18.45 2.85 0.33
CA VAL A 87 17.66 3.11 -0.88
C VAL A 87 18.57 3.80 -1.90
N PHE A 88 19.01 3.05 -2.90
CA PHE A 88 20.03 3.47 -3.84
C PHE A 88 19.47 3.64 -5.25
N LEU A 89 19.84 4.74 -5.91
CA LEU A 89 19.52 5.00 -7.31
C LEU A 89 20.83 5.04 -8.10
N ASP A 90 21.08 4.00 -8.89
CA ASP A 90 22.28 3.93 -9.73
C ASP A 90 22.36 5.10 -10.73
N THR A 91 23.58 5.56 -11.06
CA THR A 91 23.78 6.59 -12.09
C THR A 91 23.15 6.20 -13.43
N LYS A 92 23.12 4.90 -13.76
CA LYS A 92 22.51 4.35 -14.98
C LYS A 92 20.97 4.26 -14.90
N SER A 93 20.37 4.38 -13.72
CA SER A 93 18.91 4.35 -13.58
C SER A 93 18.26 5.58 -14.24
N PRO A 94 17.21 5.43 -15.07
CA PRO A 94 16.59 6.57 -15.75
C PRO A 94 15.65 7.38 -14.83
N ASN A 95 15.05 6.76 -13.82
CA ASN A 95 14.13 7.42 -12.87
C ASN A 95 13.96 6.62 -11.56
N LEU A 96 13.19 7.18 -10.62
CA LEU A 96 12.93 6.61 -9.28
C LEU A 96 12.19 5.26 -9.25
N LYS A 97 11.75 4.71 -10.40
CA LYS A 97 11.19 3.34 -10.44
C LYS A 97 12.26 2.27 -10.37
N PHE A 98 13.52 2.62 -10.65
CA PHE A 98 14.66 1.71 -10.73
C PHE A 98 15.57 1.87 -9.51
N VAL A 99 14.95 1.89 -8.34
CA VAL A 99 15.61 2.02 -7.06
C VAL A 99 15.96 0.63 -6.54
N GLU A 100 17.22 0.46 -6.17
CA GLU A 100 17.79 -0.75 -5.61
C GLU A 100 17.78 -0.64 -4.07
N TYR A 101 17.42 -1.74 -3.40
CA TYR A 101 17.38 -1.83 -1.94
C TYR A 101 18.53 -2.71 -1.48
N ILE A 102 19.48 -2.12 -0.75
CA ILE A 102 20.72 -2.77 -0.35
C ILE A 102 20.71 -2.97 1.17
N PRO A 103 20.75 -4.21 1.69
CA PRO A 103 20.75 -4.48 3.13
C PRO A 103 21.97 -3.85 3.81
N PHE A 104 21.79 -3.35 5.04
CA PHE A 104 22.89 -2.74 5.82
C PHE A 104 24.04 -3.71 6.07
N GLU A 105 23.73 -5.00 6.18
CA GLU A 105 24.70 -6.06 6.40
C GLU A 105 25.75 -6.12 5.29
N ASP A 106 25.39 -5.72 4.07
CA ASP A 106 26.25 -5.74 2.89
C ASP A 106 27.02 -4.43 2.69
N VAL A 107 26.68 -3.36 3.42
CA VAL A 107 27.24 -2.01 3.23
C VAL A 107 28.41 -1.75 4.17
N ASP A 108 29.47 -1.14 3.65
CA ASP A 108 30.61 -0.65 4.43
C ASP A 108 30.44 0.86 4.71
N PHE A 109 29.79 1.19 5.82
CA PHE A 109 29.49 2.58 6.18
C PHE A 109 30.75 3.36 6.53
N ILE A 110 30.98 4.46 5.77
CA ILE A 110 32.17 5.30 5.96
C ILE A 110 32.07 6.25 7.15
N GLY A 111 30.86 6.75 7.44
CA GLY A 111 30.62 7.73 8.52
C GLY A 111 31.26 7.33 9.85
N PRO A 112 30.96 6.13 10.40
CA PRO A 112 31.53 5.68 11.67
C PRO A 112 33.06 5.62 11.69
N LYS A 113 33.73 5.40 10.53
CA LYS A 113 35.19 5.39 10.43
C LYS A 113 35.83 6.77 10.63
N PHE A 114 35.04 7.83 10.47
CA PHE A 114 35.44 9.22 10.67
C PHE A 114 34.70 9.88 11.85
N ASN A 115 34.20 9.10 12.81
CA ASN A 115 33.40 9.56 13.94
C ASN A 115 32.15 10.38 13.53
N GLN A 116 31.55 10.03 12.39
CA GLN A 116 30.31 10.61 11.90
C GLN A 116 29.15 9.59 11.98
N PRO A 117 27.89 10.07 11.95
CA PRO A 117 26.72 9.21 11.86
C PRO A 117 26.74 8.19 10.71
N ILE A 118 26.02 7.08 10.86
CA ILE A 118 25.93 6.02 9.84
C ILE A 118 25.29 6.49 8.52
N ASN A 119 24.43 7.52 8.58
CA ASN A 119 23.78 8.14 7.42
C ASN A 119 24.64 9.18 6.70
N THR A 120 25.95 9.16 6.94
CA THR A 120 26.93 9.92 6.21
C THR A 120 27.42 9.12 5.00
N ILE A 121 27.28 9.70 3.81
CA ILE A 121 27.69 9.11 2.53
C ILE A 121 28.78 9.98 1.89
N GLU A 122 29.79 9.35 1.30
CA GLU A 122 30.87 10.05 0.60
C GLU A 122 30.52 10.38 -0.85
N ASP A 123 31.17 11.42 -1.39
CA ASP A 123 31.10 11.77 -2.80
C ASP A 123 32.01 10.82 -3.61
N TYR A 124 31.54 10.35 -4.76
CA TYR A 124 32.30 9.43 -5.60
C TYR A 124 33.60 10.05 -6.15
N ASN A 125 33.60 11.34 -6.45
CA ASN A 125 34.77 12.03 -7.01
C ASN A 125 35.75 12.50 -5.94
N TYR A 126 35.33 12.52 -4.67
CA TYR A 126 36.15 12.92 -3.53
C TYR A 126 36.04 11.90 -2.38
N PRO A 127 36.51 10.66 -2.62
CA PRO A 127 36.41 9.60 -1.63
C PRO A 127 37.24 9.95 -0.40
N LEU A 128 36.76 9.55 0.79
CA LEU A 128 37.45 9.75 2.06
C LEU A 128 37.73 11.22 2.45
N GLU A 129 37.08 12.22 1.81
CA GLU A 129 37.16 13.63 2.19
C GLU A 129 35.97 14.03 3.11
N PRO A 130 36.14 14.11 4.45
CA PRO A 130 35.00 14.25 5.36
C PRO A 130 34.23 15.56 5.21
N LYS A 131 34.86 16.60 4.65
CA LYS A 131 34.26 17.91 4.37
C LYS A 131 33.20 17.87 3.25
N LYS A 132 33.24 16.84 2.40
CA LYS A 132 32.32 16.67 1.27
C LYS A 132 31.29 15.57 1.50
N PHE A 133 31.31 14.96 2.67
CA PHE A 133 30.31 13.97 3.01
C PHE A 133 28.92 14.62 3.10
N ARG A 134 27.92 13.86 2.70
CA ARG A 134 26.52 14.29 2.68
C ARG A 134 25.72 13.42 3.63
N TYR A 135 24.83 14.07 4.38
CA TYR A 135 23.85 13.38 5.21
C TYR A 135 22.64 12.98 4.37
N VAL A 136 22.23 11.71 4.50
CA VAL A 136 20.98 11.21 3.93
C VAL A 136 19.93 11.03 5.04
N PRO A 137 18.64 11.27 4.76
CA PRO A 137 17.59 11.03 5.75
C PRO A 137 17.50 9.54 6.12
N TRP A 138 17.06 9.26 7.34
CA TRP A 138 16.77 7.91 7.81
C TRP A 138 15.29 7.82 8.17
N ASP A 139 14.54 7.07 7.36
CA ASP A 139 13.11 6.88 7.54
C ASP A 139 12.82 5.53 8.23
N THR A 140 11.86 5.51 9.15
CA THR A 140 11.30 4.26 9.68
C THR A 140 9.94 4.03 9.07
N ILE A 141 9.81 2.96 8.28
CA ILE A 141 8.57 2.59 7.61
C ILE A 141 7.96 1.43 8.38
N LYS A 142 6.89 1.71 9.12
CA LYS A 142 6.11 0.68 9.80
C LYS A 142 5.03 0.14 8.87
N VAL A 143 5.17 -1.11 8.46
CA VAL A 143 4.13 -1.83 7.72
C VAL A 143 3.14 -2.36 8.74
N GLU A 144 1.97 -1.76 8.81
CA GLU A 144 0.93 -2.29 9.69
C GLU A 144 0.31 -3.55 9.09
N CYS A 145 -0.08 -4.48 9.96
CA CYS A 145 -0.92 -5.60 9.54
C CYS A 145 -2.27 -5.05 9.07
N ASN A 146 -2.37 -4.87 7.77
CA ASN A 146 -3.67 -4.76 7.13
C ASN A 146 -4.24 -6.18 7.08
N GLU A 147 -5.11 -6.52 8.04
CA GLU A 147 -5.89 -7.79 8.07
C GLU A 147 -6.70 -8.00 6.77
N CYS A 148 -6.77 -6.99 5.92
CA CYS A 148 -7.33 -7.05 4.61
C CYS A 148 -6.24 -6.84 3.56
N ASN A 149 -6.08 -7.81 2.65
CA ASN A 149 -5.48 -7.62 1.31
C ASN A 149 -6.39 -6.71 0.44
N CYS A 150 -6.86 -5.62 1.03
CA CYS A 150 -7.67 -4.58 0.45
C CYS A 150 -6.69 -3.55 -0.13
N THR A 151 -6.53 -3.54 -1.44
CA THR A 151 -6.16 -2.28 -2.08
C THR A 151 -7.35 -1.33 -1.90
N LYS A 152 -7.14 -0.18 -1.26
CA LYS A 152 -8.15 0.89 -1.24
C LYS A 152 -8.60 1.11 -2.69
N PHE A 153 -9.91 1.01 -2.97
CA PHE A 153 -10.43 1.43 -4.27
C PHE A 153 -10.21 2.94 -4.36
N SER A 154 -9.16 3.33 -5.07
CA SER A 154 -8.84 4.72 -5.36
C SER A 154 -9.22 4.96 -6.80
N LEU A 155 -10.28 5.73 -7.03
CA LEU A 155 -10.57 6.31 -8.34
C LEU A 155 -9.59 7.46 -8.64
N SER A 156 -8.30 7.25 -8.37
CA SER A 156 -7.25 8.16 -8.82
C SER A 156 -7.00 7.85 -10.30
N LEU A 157 -7.85 8.39 -11.18
CA LEU A 157 -7.42 8.64 -12.54
C LEU A 157 -6.10 9.42 -12.44
N ARG A 158 -5.00 8.81 -12.87
CA ARG A 158 -3.67 9.44 -12.93
C ARG A 158 -3.65 10.45 -14.10
N LEU A 159 -4.50 11.46 -14.01
CA LEU A 159 -4.72 12.51 -15.00
C LEU A 159 -4.18 13.87 -14.50
N GLY A 160 -3.13 13.86 -13.69
CA GLY A 160 -2.41 15.07 -13.27
C GLY A 160 -3.22 16.07 -12.43
N LEU A 161 -4.41 15.69 -11.95
CA LEU A 161 -5.25 16.54 -11.11
C LEU A 161 -4.86 16.45 -9.63
N PRO A 162 -5.02 17.55 -8.85
CA PRO A 162 -4.74 17.56 -7.41
C PRO A 162 -5.51 16.46 -6.70
N LYS A 163 -4.88 15.82 -5.69
CA LYS A 163 -5.47 14.73 -4.89
C LYS A 163 -6.83 15.17 -4.34
N ILE A 164 -7.92 14.75 -4.99
CA ILE A 164 -9.27 14.99 -4.49
C ILE A 164 -9.36 14.19 -3.17
N PRO A 165 -9.73 14.83 -2.03
CA PRO A 165 -9.99 14.11 -0.79
C PRO A 165 -11.06 13.07 -1.09
N CYS A 166 -10.77 11.82 -0.74
CA CYS A 166 -11.57 10.67 -1.12
C CYS A 166 -13.04 10.82 -0.66
N LEU A 167 -13.93 11.25 -1.56
CA LEU A 167 -15.34 11.46 -1.26
C LEU A 167 -16.07 10.15 -0.94
N PHE A 168 -15.54 9.02 -1.44
CA PHE A 168 -16.04 7.66 -1.21
C PHE A 168 -14.87 6.72 -0.93
N CYS A 169 -14.41 6.70 0.31
CA CYS A 169 -13.47 5.70 0.81
C CYS A 169 -14.23 4.72 1.69
N PRO A 170 -14.88 3.68 1.14
CA PRO A 170 -15.45 2.64 1.99
C PRO A 170 -14.31 2.05 2.84
N THR A 171 -14.42 2.23 4.15
CA THR A 171 -13.58 1.54 5.13
C THR A 171 -13.71 0.05 4.87
N CYS A 172 -12.59 -0.69 4.83
CA CYS A 172 -12.64 -2.10 4.48
C CYS A 172 -13.62 -2.81 5.42
N PRO A 173 -14.76 -3.31 4.89
CA PRO A 173 -15.71 -3.97 5.74
C PRO A 173 -15.01 -5.23 6.26
N THR A 174 -15.09 -5.45 7.57
CA THR A 174 -14.80 -6.75 8.16
C THR A 174 -15.46 -7.82 7.28
N LYS A 175 -14.72 -8.86 6.88
CA LYS A 175 -15.18 -9.91 5.93
C LYS A 175 -16.25 -10.83 6.55
N ILE A 176 -17.21 -10.27 7.27
CA ILE A 176 -18.44 -10.95 7.68
C ILE A 176 -19.36 -10.93 6.46
N CYS A 177 -19.31 -12.01 5.69
CA CYS A 177 -20.20 -12.15 4.55
C CYS A 177 -21.63 -12.33 5.06
N LYS A 178 -22.47 -11.33 4.80
CA LYS A 178 -23.90 -11.42 5.06
C LYS A 178 -24.51 -12.60 4.26
N PRO A 179 -25.57 -13.24 4.78
CA PRO A 179 -26.23 -14.37 4.11
C PRO A 179 -26.94 -13.97 2.81
N TYR A 180 -26.94 -12.70 2.45
CA TYR A 180 -27.50 -12.17 1.21
C TYR A 180 -26.45 -11.34 0.45
N PHE A 181 -26.64 -11.20 -0.87
CA PHE A 181 -25.85 -10.32 -1.72
C PHE A 181 -26.74 -9.33 -2.45
N VAL A 182 -26.16 -8.15 -2.71
CA VAL A 182 -26.69 -7.14 -3.64
C VAL A 182 -25.49 -6.66 -4.44
N GLU A 183 -25.64 -6.62 -5.76
CA GLU A 183 -24.60 -6.20 -6.70
C GLU A 183 -25.18 -5.23 -7.71
N LEU A 184 -24.42 -4.18 -7.99
CA LEU A 184 -24.67 -3.23 -9.06
C LEU A 184 -23.55 -3.38 -10.07
N ARG A 185 -23.90 -3.62 -11.33
CA ARG A 185 -22.95 -3.82 -12.44
C ARG A 185 -23.30 -2.84 -13.55
N GLY A 186 -22.25 -2.35 -14.22
CA GLY A 186 -22.37 -1.59 -15.45
C GLY A 186 -21.43 -2.19 -16.47
N GLY A 187 -21.88 -2.26 -17.71
CA GLY A 187 -21.09 -2.85 -18.79
C GLY A 187 -21.23 -2.07 -20.09
N TYR A 188 -20.29 -2.31 -20.98
CA TYR A 188 -20.32 -1.89 -22.36
C TYR A 188 -20.16 -3.14 -23.21
N SER A 189 -20.96 -3.27 -24.25
CA SER A 189 -20.92 -4.42 -25.17
C SER A 189 -20.93 -3.94 -26.60
N THR A 190 -20.25 -4.70 -27.46
CA THR A 190 -20.31 -4.59 -28.91
C THR A 190 -20.96 -5.86 -29.45
N TYR A 191 -21.93 -5.73 -30.34
CA TYR A 191 -22.73 -6.85 -30.83
C TYR A 191 -23.24 -6.58 -32.24
N ARG A 192 -23.71 -7.65 -32.90
CA ARG A 192 -24.39 -7.55 -34.19
C ARG A 192 -25.89 -7.62 -33.99
N ASP A 193 -26.58 -6.66 -34.57
CA ASP A 193 -28.03 -6.56 -34.54
C ASP A 193 -28.61 -6.80 -35.94
N LYS A 194 -29.81 -7.37 -36.02
CA LYS A 194 -30.48 -7.65 -37.31
C LYS A 194 -31.54 -6.59 -37.58
N ILE A 195 -31.33 -5.78 -38.61
CA ILE A 195 -32.31 -4.78 -39.06
C ILE A 195 -33.38 -5.44 -39.92
N SER A 196 -32.96 -6.39 -40.75
CA SER A 196 -33.82 -7.19 -41.62
C SER A 196 -33.31 -8.65 -41.65
N PRO A 197 -34.08 -9.61 -42.20
CA PRO A 197 -33.62 -10.99 -42.30
C PRO A 197 -32.28 -11.15 -43.05
N GLN A 198 -31.94 -10.21 -43.94
CA GLN A 198 -30.74 -10.23 -44.78
C GLN A 198 -29.66 -9.23 -44.34
N GLU A 199 -29.96 -8.29 -43.45
CA GLU A 199 -29.05 -7.20 -43.07
C GLU A 199 -28.71 -7.21 -41.57
N THR A 200 -27.41 -7.21 -41.27
CA THR A 200 -26.90 -7.11 -39.91
C THR A 200 -25.99 -5.90 -39.76
N ILE A 201 -26.17 -5.13 -38.71
CA ILE A 201 -25.31 -3.99 -38.39
C ILE A 201 -24.55 -4.22 -37.09
N TRP A 202 -23.38 -3.58 -36.99
CA TRP A 202 -22.65 -3.50 -35.73
C TRP A 202 -23.25 -2.40 -34.86
N LYS A 203 -23.45 -2.73 -33.59
CA LYS A 203 -23.87 -1.80 -32.56
C LYS A 203 -23.02 -1.94 -31.32
N ASP A 204 -23.01 -0.87 -30.55
CA ASP A 204 -22.45 -0.85 -29.22
C ASP A 204 -23.43 -0.20 -28.25
N GLY A 205 -23.20 -0.41 -26.95
CA GLY A 205 -24.07 0.18 -25.97
C GLY A 205 -23.71 -0.14 -24.53
N PHE A 206 -24.12 0.76 -23.65
CA PHE A 206 -24.02 0.59 -22.21
C PHE A 206 -25.27 -0.09 -21.65
N PHE A 207 -25.07 -0.96 -20.68
CA PHE A 207 -26.13 -1.60 -19.92
C PHE A 207 -25.82 -1.56 -18.42
N GLY A 208 -26.88 -1.56 -17.62
CA GLY A 208 -26.81 -1.65 -16.16
C GLY A 208 -27.52 -2.89 -15.67
N GLU A 209 -26.97 -3.52 -14.63
CA GLU A 209 -27.57 -4.68 -13.99
C GLU A 209 -27.59 -4.52 -12.48
N VAL A 210 -28.67 -4.99 -11.86
CA VAL A 210 -28.80 -5.14 -10.41
C VAL A 210 -29.09 -6.60 -10.13
N ALA A 211 -28.27 -7.22 -9.29
CA ALA A 211 -28.46 -8.61 -8.85
C ALA A 211 -28.60 -8.69 -7.33
N GLY A 212 -29.54 -9.50 -6.85
CA GLY A 212 -29.78 -9.70 -5.43
C GLY A 212 -30.18 -11.13 -5.12
N GLY A 213 -29.70 -11.68 -4.01
CA GLY A 213 -29.99 -13.06 -3.65
C GLY A 213 -29.39 -13.54 -2.34
N ILE A 214 -29.44 -14.85 -2.14
CA ILE A 214 -29.01 -15.53 -0.91
C ILE A 214 -27.67 -16.23 -1.18
N ARG A 215 -26.79 -16.23 -0.17
CA ARG A 215 -25.49 -16.92 -0.18
C ARG A 215 -25.52 -18.21 0.65
N PHE A 216 -24.91 -19.26 0.11
CA PHE A 216 -24.79 -20.57 0.72
C PHE A 216 -23.38 -21.17 0.57
N GLY A 217 -23.15 -22.31 1.24
CA GLY A 217 -21.83 -22.92 1.41
C GLY A 217 -21.10 -22.48 2.69
N ASN A 218 -20.13 -23.29 3.13
CA ASN A 218 -19.39 -23.10 4.39
C ASN A 218 -18.68 -21.75 4.52
N ARG A 219 -18.31 -21.14 3.39
CA ARG A 219 -17.66 -19.83 3.29
C ARG A 219 -18.57 -18.79 2.62
N LYS A 220 -19.88 -19.07 2.47
CA LYS A 220 -20.82 -18.22 1.69
C LYS A 220 -20.32 -17.93 0.27
N GLN A 221 -19.63 -18.90 -0.32
CA GLN A 221 -18.95 -18.80 -1.62
C GLN A 221 -19.90 -18.97 -2.81
N PHE A 222 -21.07 -19.56 -2.58
CA PHE A 222 -22.10 -19.71 -3.60
C PHE A 222 -23.24 -18.72 -3.35
N GLY A 223 -23.91 -18.29 -4.40
CA GLY A 223 -25.13 -17.50 -4.28
C GLY A 223 -26.11 -17.80 -5.40
N ILE A 224 -27.40 -17.71 -5.07
CA ILE A 224 -28.51 -17.79 -6.02
C ILE A 224 -29.42 -16.60 -5.79
N GLY A 225 -29.90 -15.99 -6.87
CA GLY A 225 -30.70 -14.78 -6.79
C GLY A 225 -31.38 -14.43 -8.09
N LEU A 226 -31.91 -13.21 -8.14
CA LEU A 226 -32.48 -12.62 -9.34
C LEU A 226 -31.59 -11.48 -9.80
N MET A 227 -31.48 -11.33 -11.12
CA MET A 227 -30.80 -10.21 -11.76
C MET A 227 -31.78 -9.50 -12.68
N LEU A 228 -31.83 -8.17 -12.57
CA LEU A 228 -32.52 -7.28 -13.48
C LEU A 228 -31.48 -6.54 -14.31
N SER A 229 -31.61 -6.58 -15.64
CA SER A 229 -30.76 -5.83 -16.57
C SER A 229 -31.60 -4.86 -17.38
N THR A 230 -31.05 -3.68 -17.65
CA THR A 230 -31.65 -2.71 -18.59
C THR A 230 -31.67 -3.21 -20.03
N GLY A 231 -30.91 -4.27 -20.33
CA GLY A 231 -30.69 -4.76 -21.69
C GLY A 231 -29.81 -3.84 -22.53
N LEU A 232 -29.48 -4.33 -23.72
CA LEU A 232 -28.78 -3.59 -24.78
C LEU A 232 -29.81 -2.97 -25.76
N PRO A 233 -29.47 -1.85 -26.43
CA PRO A 233 -30.36 -1.16 -27.36
C PRO A 233 -30.50 -1.87 -28.71
N ILE A 234 -31.55 -2.68 -28.86
CA ILE A 234 -31.81 -3.42 -30.10
C ILE A 234 -32.67 -2.61 -31.07
N TYR A 235 -32.50 -2.83 -32.37
CA TYR A 235 -33.29 -2.22 -33.42
C TYR A 235 -34.67 -2.88 -33.53
N ASN A 236 -35.72 -2.08 -33.55
CA ASN A 236 -37.07 -2.54 -33.83
C ASN A 236 -37.41 -2.35 -35.31
N SER A 237 -37.49 -3.45 -36.06
CA SER A 237 -37.81 -3.42 -37.50
C SER A 237 -39.19 -2.89 -37.84
N PHE A 238 -40.13 -2.85 -36.88
CA PHE A 238 -41.48 -2.36 -37.11
C PHE A 238 -41.62 -0.85 -36.93
N THR A 239 -40.87 -0.26 -35.98
CA THR A 239 -40.96 1.17 -35.66
C THR A 239 -39.75 1.98 -36.14
N GLY A 240 -38.67 1.32 -36.53
CA GLY A 240 -37.42 1.96 -36.94
C GLY A 240 -36.61 2.57 -35.79
N GLU A 241 -37.06 2.38 -34.54
CA GLU A 241 -36.45 2.96 -33.35
C GLU A 241 -35.59 1.95 -32.58
N GLU A 242 -34.69 2.46 -31.74
CA GLU A 242 -33.93 1.63 -30.79
C GLU A 242 -34.74 1.38 -29.53
N LEU A 243 -34.94 0.10 -29.20
CA LEU A 243 -35.65 -0.34 -28.01
C LEU A 243 -34.68 -1.05 -27.07
N ARG A 244 -34.77 -0.76 -25.77
CA ARG A 244 -34.13 -1.59 -24.74
C ARG A 244 -35.12 -2.62 -24.23
N ARG A 245 -34.71 -3.88 -24.19
CA ARG A 245 -35.50 -4.95 -23.57
C ARG A 245 -34.95 -5.26 -22.19
N PRO A 246 -35.56 -4.73 -21.11
CA PRO A 246 -35.16 -5.13 -19.77
C PRO A 246 -35.45 -6.61 -19.58
N LEU A 247 -34.56 -7.31 -18.90
CA LEU A 247 -34.66 -8.75 -18.70
C LEU A 247 -34.38 -9.11 -17.26
N ALA A 248 -35.15 -10.07 -16.77
CA ALA A 248 -35.03 -10.64 -15.43
C ALA A 248 -34.53 -12.08 -15.57
N LEU A 249 -33.37 -12.38 -14.99
CA LEU A 249 -32.73 -13.69 -15.08
C LEU A 249 -32.46 -14.28 -13.70
N LEU A 250 -32.40 -15.61 -13.64
CA LEU A 250 -31.83 -16.31 -12.49
C LEU A 250 -30.32 -16.05 -12.45
N HIS A 251 -29.83 -15.61 -11.30
CA HIS A 251 -28.43 -15.26 -11.09
C HIS A 251 -27.73 -16.31 -10.22
N PHE A 252 -26.76 -17.00 -10.80
CA PHE A 252 -25.85 -17.86 -10.05
C PHE A 252 -24.51 -17.16 -9.84
N ARG A 253 -24.01 -17.23 -8.60
CA ARG A 253 -22.75 -16.61 -8.17
C ARG A 253 -21.83 -17.66 -7.59
N TRP A 254 -20.55 -17.60 -7.98
CA TRP A 254 -19.49 -18.40 -7.39
C TRP A 254 -18.23 -17.56 -7.15
N ASP A 255 -17.84 -17.43 -5.88
CA ASP A 255 -16.67 -16.67 -5.44
C ASP A 255 -15.63 -17.61 -4.75
N PRO A 256 -14.81 -18.37 -5.50
CA PRO A 256 -13.94 -19.40 -4.92
C PRO A 256 -12.83 -18.86 -4.00
N LEU A 257 -12.36 -17.63 -4.23
CA LEU A 257 -11.23 -17.02 -3.53
C LEU A 257 -11.65 -16.16 -2.33
N LYS A 258 -12.95 -16.10 -2.01
CA LYS A 258 -13.46 -15.22 -0.96
C LYS A 258 -13.36 -15.88 0.41
N ALA A 259 -12.43 -15.40 1.23
CA ALA A 259 -12.27 -15.83 2.63
C ALA A 259 -13.26 -15.06 3.54
N CYS A 260 -14.50 -15.54 3.64
CA CYS A 260 -15.47 -15.02 4.62
C CYS A 260 -15.11 -15.53 6.03
N VAL A 261 -15.03 -14.61 6.99
CA VAL A 261 -14.82 -14.96 8.40
C VAL A 261 -16.17 -15.29 9.02
N LYS A 262 -16.30 -16.44 9.70
CA LYS A 262 -17.54 -16.79 10.42
C LYS A 262 -17.80 -15.70 11.48
N PRO A 263 -19.00 -15.10 11.54
CA PRO A 263 -19.36 -14.25 12.67
C PRO A 263 -19.21 -15.07 13.94
N ARG A 264 -18.57 -14.49 14.96
CA ARG A 264 -18.37 -15.12 16.26
C ARG A 264 -19.76 -15.50 16.78
N GLU A 265 -20.07 -16.80 16.90
CA GLU A 265 -21.08 -17.21 17.87
C GLU A 265 -20.67 -16.53 19.17
N LYS A 266 -21.61 -15.85 19.84
CA LYS A 266 -21.34 -15.21 21.13
C LYS A 266 -20.83 -16.32 22.05
N THR A 267 -19.52 -16.49 22.14
CA THR A 267 -18.87 -17.26 23.19
C THR A 267 -19.45 -16.68 24.46
N GLN A 268 -20.17 -17.53 25.19
CA GLN A 268 -20.74 -17.18 26.49
C GLN A 268 -19.65 -16.47 27.29
N PRO A 269 -19.99 -15.39 28.03
CA PRO A 269 -19.01 -14.68 28.83
C PRO A 269 -18.27 -15.72 29.69
N ILE A 270 -16.95 -15.75 29.54
CA ILE A 270 -16.07 -16.53 30.40
C ILE A 270 -16.41 -16.06 31.81
N ARG A 271 -17.03 -16.93 32.63
CA ARG A 271 -17.14 -16.67 34.06
C ARG A 271 -15.72 -16.50 34.55
N VAL A 272 -15.36 -15.26 34.90
CA VAL A 272 -14.15 -14.97 35.63
C VAL A 272 -14.26 -15.78 36.91
N ARG A 273 -13.49 -16.87 37.02
CA ARG A 273 -13.21 -17.45 38.33
C ARG A 273 -12.45 -16.36 39.07
N GLU A 274 -13.10 -15.77 40.08
CA GLU A 274 -12.42 -14.94 41.06
C GLU A 274 -11.21 -15.73 41.57
N GLY A 275 -10.02 -15.21 41.28
CA GLY A 275 -8.78 -15.79 41.79
C GLY A 275 -8.75 -15.73 43.32
N PRO A 276 -7.96 -16.58 43.98
CA PRO A 276 -7.82 -16.56 45.42
C PRO A 276 -7.32 -15.19 45.89
N LYS A 277 -7.95 -14.66 46.94
CA LYS A 277 -7.60 -13.38 47.58
C LYS A 277 -6.10 -13.35 47.92
N PRO A 278 -5.40 -12.21 47.72
CA PRO A 278 -4.01 -12.08 48.10
C PRO A 278 -3.84 -12.24 49.62
N CYS A 279 -2.80 -12.97 50.00
CA CYS A 279 -2.39 -13.19 51.38
C CYS A 279 -1.95 -11.87 52.04
N ASN A 280 -2.43 -11.60 53.26
CA ASN A 280 -1.89 -10.54 54.12
C ASN A 280 -0.48 -10.93 54.55
N CYS A 281 0.52 -10.13 54.17
CA CYS A 281 1.82 -10.12 54.84
C CYS A 281 1.73 -9.16 56.05
N PRO A 282 2.20 -9.55 57.24
CA PRO A 282 2.27 -8.66 58.41
C PRO A 282 3.40 -7.62 58.23
N ASP A 283 3.11 -6.39 58.64
CA ASP A 283 4.03 -5.24 58.59
C ASP A 283 5.23 -5.44 59.53
N GLU A 284 6.44 -5.18 59.02
CA GLU A 284 7.67 -5.12 59.81
C GLU A 284 7.68 -3.86 60.69
N GLU A 285 7.91 -4.07 61.99
CA GLU A 285 8.10 -3.05 63.02
C GLU A 285 9.33 -2.19 62.72
N SER A 286 9.14 -0.88 62.58
CA SER A 286 10.22 0.10 62.56
C SER A 286 10.57 0.51 63.99
N GLU A 287 11.65 -0.07 64.54
CA GLU A 287 12.34 0.47 65.72
C GLU A 287 13.09 1.77 65.34
N THR A 288 12.61 2.90 65.84
CA THR A 288 13.34 4.17 65.84
C THR A 288 14.36 4.18 66.98
N SER A 289 15.65 4.21 66.64
CA SER A 289 16.74 4.41 67.59
C SER A 289 16.80 5.87 68.09
N GLU A 290 16.85 6.04 69.40
CA GLU A 290 17.04 7.30 70.12
C GLU A 290 18.33 8.03 69.74
N LYS A 291 18.23 9.36 69.67
CA LYS A 291 19.34 10.30 69.57
C LYS A 291 20.02 10.48 70.92
N ALA A 292 21.32 10.22 70.99
CA ALA A 292 22.21 10.81 71.99
C ALA A 292 22.87 12.06 71.38
N SER A 293 22.45 13.25 71.83
CA SER A 293 23.21 14.49 71.64
C SER A 293 23.48 15.11 73.01
N THR A 294 24.70 14.92 73.48
CA THR A 294 25.27 15.55 74.67
C THR A 294 25.59 17.00 74.35
N SER A 295 25.00 17.95 75.07
CA SER A 295 25.54 19.31 75.21
C SER A 295 25.60 19.69 76.68
N LEU A 296 26.80 19.60 77.24
CA LEU A 296 27.22 20.34 78.43
C LEU A 296 27.24 21.83 78.09
N LYS A 297 26.75 22.68 78.99
CA LYS A 297 27.37 23.97 79.32
C LYS A 297 27.07 24.32 80.78
N ILE A 298 28.08 24.94 81.38
CA ILE A 298 28.19 25.54 82.71
C ILE A 298 26.91 26.24 83.14
#